data_AF-S9S802-F1
#
_entry.id   AF-S9S802-F1
#
_cell.length_a   1.000
_cell.length_b   1.000
_cell.length_c   1.000
_cell.angle_alpha   90.00
_cell.angle_beta   90.00
_cell.angle_gamma   90.00
#
_symmetry.space_group_name_H-M   'P 1'
#
loop_
_entity.id
_entity.type
_entity.pdbx_description
1 polymer ?
#
loop_
_entity_poly.entity_id
_entity_poly.type
_entity_poly.pdbx_seq_one_letter_code
_entity_poly.pdbx_strand_id
1 'polypeptide(L)'
;MKRIEDRFQDMAENVLSGQIEFIAGDHAWTLAQYFSLLYWRSRQKRQIKTEIQINDLSGTHLTLEEEERLEKNHYIFMRQDGRISSRFLTGLHLQVRVDQYALQIKDWTWGVIQAQAGEFLMPDVLSHNVVPLTPKVVLAANHPNGTVGKTNLKKINTAFLVYSWNYFVARNIATAMAGISHKEILKAAKVRDMRIASGEILQGPLPAAADALKPTHSETQHH
;
A
#
# COMPACT_ATOMS: atom_id res chain seq x y z
N MET A 1 13.66 -5.14 -5.93
CA MET A 1 12.21 -4.86 -5.78
C MET A 1 11.46 -4.75 -7.11
N LYS A 2 12.05 -4.21 -8.19
CA LYS A 2 11.43 -4.12 -9.53
C LYS A 2 10.76 -5.41 -10.01
N ARG A 3 11.38 -6.57 -9.77
CA ARG A 3 10.79 -7.89 -10.09
C ARG A 3 9.42 -8.14 -9.45
N ILE A 4 9.16 -7.64 -8.24
CA ILE A 4 7.84 -7.76 -7.58
C ILE A 4 6.83 -6.87 -8.31
N GLU A 5 7.23 -5.66 -8.67
CA GLU A 5 6.39 -4.69 -9.39
C GLU A 5 6.05 -5.19 -10.80
N ASP A 6 7.04 -5.69 -11.54
CA ASP A 6 6.86 -6.25 -12.89
C ASP A 6 5.89 -7.45 -12.87
N ARG A 7 6.09 -8.41 -11.95
CA ARG A 7 5.19 -9.56 -11.79
C ARG A 7 3.77 -9.15 -11.43
N PHE A 8 3.63 -8.16 -10.55
CA PHE A 8 2.33 -7.64 -10.19
C PHE A 8 1.66 -6.92 -11.36
N GLN A 9 2.41 -6.16 -12.15
CA GLN A 9 1.90 -5.49 -13.35
C GLN A 9 1.34 -6.50 -14.34
N ASP A 10 2.10 -7.56 -14.67
CA ASP A 10 1.65 -8.63 -15.55
C ASP A 10 0.37 -9.30 -15.01
N MET A 11 0.34 -9.60 -13.69
CA MET A 11 -0.85 -10.17 -13.04
C MET A 11 -2.04 -9.21 -13.10
N ALA A 12 -1.83 -7.92 -12.85
CA ALA A 12 -2.88 -6.90 -12.86
C ALA A 12 -3.51 -6.75 -14.25
N GLU A 13 -2.69 -6.75 -15.31
CA GLU A 13 -3.16 -6.72 -16.69
C GLU A 13 -4.03 -7.93 -17.01
N ASN A 14 -3.61 -9.12 -16.60
CA ASN A 14 -4.36 -10.36 -16.81
C ASN A 14 -5.67 -10.41 -16.00
N VAL A 15 -5.70 -9.83 -14.79
CA VAL A 15 -6.95 -9.64 -14.03
C VAL A 15 -7.90 -8.69 -14.77
N LEU A 16 -7.38 -7.56 -15.26
CA LEU A 16 -8.19 -6.55 -15.95
C LEU A 16 -8.71 -7.02 -17.31
N SER A 17 -7.97 -7.89 -18.00
CA SER A 17 -8.40 -8.51 -19.26
C SER A 17 -9.34 -9.71 -19.04
N GLY A 18 -9.61 -10.10 -17.79
CA GLY A 18 -10.44 -11.26 -17.46
C GLY A 18 -9.77 -12.62 -17.68
N GLN A 19 -8.44 -12.66 -17.90
CA GLN A 19 -7.69 -13.92 -18.00
C GLN A 19 -7.47 -14.58 -16.63
N ILE A 20 -7.45 -13.78 -15.56
CA ILE A 20 -7.42 -14.27 -14.18
C ILE A 20 -8.76 -13.99 -13.52
N GLU A 21 -9.57 -15.03 -13.35
CA GLU A 21 -10.85 -14.94 -12.64
C GLU A 21 -10.69 -15.10 -11.12
N PHE A 22 -9.69 -15.89 -10.69
CA PHE A 22 -9.43 -16.23 -9.30
C PHE A 22 -7.97 -15.98 -8.93
N ILE A 23 -7.76 -15.28 -7.81
CA ILE A 23 -6.43 -15.02 -7.27
C ILE A 23 -6.09 -16.15 -6.29
N ALA A 24 -5.32 -17.13 -6.78
CA ALA A 24 -4.85 -18.28 -6.03
C ALA A 24 -3.41 -18.63 -6.41
N GLY A 25 -2.77 -19.51 -5.61
CA GLY A 25 -1.41 -20.00 -5.89
C GLY A 25 -0.41 -18.87 -6.12
N ASP A 26 0.30 -18.92 -7.24
CA ASP A 26 1.34 -17.94 -7.60
C ASP A 26 0.82 -16.50 -7.73
N HIS A 27 -0.44 -16.30 -8.12
CA HIS A 27 -1.07 -14.98 -8.16
C HIS A 27 -1.25 -14.41 -6.75
N ALA A 28 -1.75 -15.24 -5.82
CA ALA A 28 -1.92 -14.83 -4.43
C ALA A 28 -0.56 -14.48 -3.79
N TRP A 29 0.49 -15.26 -4.08
CA TRP A 29 1.84 -14.96 -3.63
C TRP A 29 2.38 -13.65 -4.23
N THR A 30 2.22 -13.44 -5.53
CA THR A 30 2.63 -12.19 -6.21
C THR A 30 1.95 -10.98 -5.57
N LEU A 31 0.66 -11.09 -5.27
CA LEU A 31 -0.11 -10.04 -4.60
C LEU A 31 0.34 -9.82 -3.15
N ALA A 32 0.63 -10.88 -2.40
CA ALA A 32 1.15 -10.77 -1.04
C ALA A 32 2.49 -10.03 -1.01
N GLN A 33 3.41 -10.33 -1.95
CA GLN A 33 4.68 -9.63 -2.08
C GLN A 33 4.49 -8.15 -2.43
N TYR A 34 3.61 -7.85 -3.40
CA TYR A 34 3.37 -6.48 -3.83
C TYR A 34 2.66 -5.64 -2.76
N PHE A 35 1.65 -6.20 -2.10
CA PHE A 35 0.97 -5.56 -0.98
C PHE A 35 1.97 -5.24 0.15
N SER A 36 2.82 -6.21 0.49
CA SER A 36 3.86 -6.03 1.51
C SER A 36 4.86 -4.93 1.14
N LEU A 37 5.24 -4.85 -0.14
CA LEU A 37 6.10 -3.80 -0.67
C LEU A 37 5.49 -2.41 -0.48
N LEU A 38 4.22 -2.23 -0.88
CA LEU A 38 3.52 -0.96 -0.72
C LEU A 38 3.29 -0.60 0.76
N TYR A 39 2.97 -1.59 1.59
CA TYR A 39 2.76 -1.44 3.03
C TYR A 39 4.01 -0.89 3.72
N TRP A 40 5.18 -1.47 3.44
CA TRP A 40 6.43 -1.04 4.05
C TRP A 40 6.99 0.23 3.42
N ARG A 41 6.88 0.42 2.09
CA ARG A 41 7.33 1.67 1.44
C ARG A 41 6.59 2.89 1.94
N SER A 42 5.28 2.80 2.13
CA SER A 42 4.49 3.93 2.67
C SER A 42 4.97 4.34 4.08
N ARG A 43 5.40 3.38 4.91
CA ARG A 43 5.93 3.61 6.26
C ARG A 43 7.39 4.05 6.28
N GLN A 44 8.21 3.56 5.34
CA GLN A 44 9.64 3.89 5.30
C GLN A 44 9.91 5.34 4.87
N LYS A 45 9.00 5.98 4.12
CA LYS A 45 9.09 7.42 3.78
C LYS A 45 9.25 8.35 5.00
N ARG A 46 8.93 7.88 6.21
CA ARG A 46 9.06 8.63 7.47
C ARG A 46 10.27 8.23 8.33
N GLN A 47 11.07 7.25 7.92
CA GLN A 47 12.31 6.92 8.63
C GLN A 47 13.41 7.91 8.22
N ILE A 48 14.02 8.55 9.22
CA ILE A 48 15.19 9.43 9.02
C ILE A 48 16.33 8.58 8.43
N LYS A 49 16.94 9.05 7.34
CA LYS A 49 18.12 8.40 6.74
C LYS A 49 19.30 8.53 7.69
N THR A 50 19.51 7.52 8.52
CA THR A 50 20.65 7.48 9.44
C THR A 50 21.79 6.73 8.78
N GLU A 51 22.89 7.41 8.46
CA GLU A 51 24.16 6.74 8.09
C GLU A 51 24.63 5.89 9.28
N ILE A 52 25.07 4.67 9.01
CA ILE A 52 25.62 3.79 10.05
C ILE A 52 27.13 3.98 10.06
N GLN A 53 27.65 4.50 11.17
CA GLN A 53 29.07 4.54 11.47
C GLN A 53 29.47 3.19 12.07
N ILE A 54 30.45 2.52 11.48
CA ILE A 54 31.10 1.37 12.12
C ILE A 54 32.42 1.86 12.69
N ASN A 55 32.57 1.75 14.00
CA ASN A 55 33.81 2.13 14.67
C ASN A 55 34.92 1.13 14.33
N ASP A 56 36.15 1.61 14.23
CA ASP A 56 37.37 0.82 14.02
C ASP A 56 37.52 0.11 12.66
N LEU A 57 36.68 0.44 11.67
CA LEU A 57 36.83 0.00 10.28
C LEU A 57 36.86 1.21 9.36
N SER A 58 37.86 1.27 8.47
CA SER A 58 37.96 2.27 7.41
C SER A 58 37.76 1.61 6.06
N GLY A 59 36.89 2.21 5.25
CA GLY A 59 36.60 1.77 3.90
C GLY A 59 37.48 2.42 2.84
N THR A 60 37.05 2.33 1.58
CA THR A 60 37.79 2.82 0.42
C THR A 60 37.33 4.23 0.04
N HIS A 61 38.22 5.02 -0.56
CA HIS A 61 37.86 6.30 -1.15
C HIS A 61 37.19 6.04 -2.50
N LEU A 62 35.86 6.11 -2.54
CA LEU A 62 35.06 5.95 -3.76
C LEU A 62 34.52 7.31 -4.19
N THR A 63 34.55 7.57 -5.49
CA THR A 63 33.80 8.68 -6.08
C THR A 63 32.30 8.38 -6.05
N LEU A 64 31.45 9.41 -6.14
CA LEU A 64 29.99 9.23 -6.18
C LEU A 64 29.55 8.27 -7.31
N GLU A 65 30.19 8.34 -8.47
CA GLU A 65 29.87 7.47 -9.61
C GLU A 65 30.24 6.00 -9.34
N GLU A 66 31.35 5.77 -8.64
CA GLU A 66 31.74 4.41 -8.21
C GLU A 66 30.82 3.88 -7.12
N GLU A 67 30.40 4.72 -6.18
CA GLU A 67 29.36 4.37 -5.20
C GLU A 67 28.07 3.96 -5.91
N GLU A 68 27.56 4.78 -6.83
CA GLU A 68 26.35 4.47 -7.59
C GLU A 68 26.48 3.19 -8.42
N ARG A 69 27.65 2.94 -9.02
CA ARG A 69 27.92 1.70 -9.77
C ARG A 69 27.94 0.47 -8.85
N LEU A 70 28.56 0.58 -7.67
CA LEU A 70 28.58 -0.50 -6.69
C LEU A 70 27.18 -0.78 -6.12
N GLU A 71 26.41 0.27 -5.78
CA GLU A 71 25.02 0.15 -5.34
C GLU A 71 24.15 -0.52 -6.42
N LYS A 72 24.32 -0.11 -7.69
CA LYS A 72 23.61 -0.69 -8.84
C LYS A 72 23.92 -2.18 -9.03
N ASN A 73 25.15 -2.60 -8.75
CA ASN A 73 25.61 -3.97 -8.82
C ASN A 73 25.42 -4.76 -7.51
N HIS A 74 24.69 -4.21 -6.54
CA HIS A 74 24.36 -4.84 -5.27
C HIS A 74 25.55 -5.11 -4.33
N TYR A 75 26.65 -4.38 -4.48
CA TYR A 75 27.79 -4.47 -3.56
C TYR A 75 27.58 -3.57 -2.33
N ILE A 76 27.95 -4.08 -1.16
CA ILE A 76 28.12 -3.29 0.06
C ILE A 76 29.53 -2.74 0.06
N PHE A 77 29.67 -1.44 0.29
CA PHE A 77 30.96 -0.81 0.51
C PHE A 77 30.89 0.06 1.76
N MET A 78 32.07 0.29 2.30
CA MET A 78 32.30 1.22 3.40
C MET A 78 33.07 2.40 2.84
N ARG A 79 32.70 3.61 3.24
CA ARG A 79 33.44 4.83 2.93
C ARG A 79 34.68 4.92 3.82
N GLN A 80 35.62 5.77 3.41
CA GLN A 80 36.89 5.97 4.12
C GLN A 80 36.70 6.38 5.59
N ASP A 81 35.63 7.12 5.89
CA ASP A 81 35.27 7.53 7.25
C ASP A 81 34.60 6.43 8.08
N GLY A 82 34.51 5.19 7.58
CA GLY A 82 33.89 4.06 8.28
C GLY A 82 32.36 4.04 8.18
N ARG A 83 31.76 4.89 7.34
CA ARG A 83 30.30 4.92 7.14
C ARG A 83 29.85 3.99 6.03
N ILE A 84 28.70 3.38 6.23
CA ILE A 84 27.97 2.65 5.19
C ILE A 84 26.78 3.50 4.75
N SER A 85 26.57 3.57 3.43
CA SER A 85 25.37 4.20 2.84
C SER A 85 24.12 3.55 3.43
N SER A 86 23.35 4.33 4.16
CA SER A 86 22.08 3.88 4.74
C SER A 86 21.08 3.47 3.67
N ARG A 87 21.24 3.93 2.43
CA ARG A 87 20.35 3.61 1.30
C ARG A 87 20.40 2.14 0.94
N PHE A 88 21.59 1.53 0.93
CA PHE A 88 21.73 0.11 0.67
C PHE A 88 21.08 -0.72 1.78
N LEU A 89 21.39 -0.41 3.05
CA LEU A 89 20.83 -1.11 4.20
C LEU A 89 19.31 -0.94 4.30
N THR A 90 18.81 0.24 3.94
CA THR A 90 17.38 0.57 3.83
C THR A 90 16.70 -0.34 2.79
N GLY A 91 17.35 -0.58 1.65
CA GLY A 91 16.86 -1.48 0.60
C GLY A 91 16.82 -2.95 1.03
N LEU A 92 17.90 -3.43 1.66
CA LEU A 92 17.97 -4.81 2.18
C LEU A 92 16.96 -5.04 3.29
N HIS A 93 16.87 -4.11 4.25
CA HIS A 93 15.92 -4.19 5.36
C HIS A 93 14.47 -4.15 4.87
N LEU A 94 14.18 -3.32 3.86
CA LEU A 94 12.89 -3.30 3.21
C LEU A 94 12.57 -4.66 2.59
N GLN A 95 13.51 -5.25 1.85
CA GLN A 95 13.29 -6.56 1.22
C GLN A 95 13.00 -7.65 2.26
N VAL A 96 13.79 -7.73 3.34
CA VAL A 96 13.54 -8.70 4.43
C VAL A 96 12.15 -8.51 5.04
N ARG A 97 11.75 -7.26 5.30
CA ARG A 97 10.41 -6.94 5.84
C ARG A 97 9.28 -7.30 4.87
N VAL A 98 9.50 -7.09 3.58
CA VAL A 98 8.55 -7.47 2.53
C VAL A 98 8.36 -8.99 2.50
N ASP A 99 9.45 -9.74 2.49
CA ASP A 99 9.40 -11.21 2.43
C ASP A 99 8.75 -11.79 3.70
N GLN A 100 9.12 -11.29 4.88
CA GLN A 100 8.53 -11.72 6.15
C GLN A 100 7.02 -11.42 6.22
N TYR A 101 6.60 -10.23 5.79
CA TYR A 101 5.19 -9.86 5.84
C TYR A 101 4.37 -10.60 4.78
N ALA A 102 4.93 -10.84 3.59
CA ALA A 102 4.29 -11.64 2.55
C ALA A 102 4.02 -13.08 3.04
N LEU A 103 4.97 -13.68 3.78
CA LEU A 103 4.77 -14.99 4.41
C LEU A 103 3.67 -14.97 5.47
N GLN A 104 3.53 -13.89 6.25
CA GLN A 104 2.48 -13.76 7.26
C GLN A 104 1.08 -13.67 6.65
N ILE A 105 0.95 -13.08 5.47
CA ILE A 105 -0.34 -12.89 4.77
C ILE A 105 -0.56 -13.88 3.63
N LYS A 106 0.27 -14.92 3.52
CA LYS A 106 0.24 -15.88 2.41
C LYS A 106 -1.11 -16.59 2.24
N ASP A 107 -1.86 -16.70 3.33
CA ASP A 107 -3.16 -17.40 3.39
C ASP A 107 -4.35 -16.44 3.19
N TRP A 108 -4.11 -15.14 2.93
CA TRP A 108 -5.18 -14.21 2.58
C TRP A 108 -5.78 -14.56 1.22
N THR A 109 -7.10 -14.53 1.14
CA THR A 109 -7.82 -14.60 -0.13
C THR A 109 -7.97 -13.20 -0.71
N TRP A 110 -8.22 -13.08 -2.01
CA TRP A 110 -8.34 -11.78 -2.65
C TRP A 110 -9.48 -11.76 -3.66
N GLY A 111 -10.34 -10.74 -3.54
CA GLY A 111 -11.45 -10.50 -4.43
C GLY A 111 -11.20 -9.29 -5.32
N VAL A 112 -11.62 -9.39 -6.57
CA VAL A 112 -11.69 -8.26 -7.51
C VAL A 112 -12.97 -7.49 -7.25
N ILE A 113 -12.85 -6.24 -6.81
CA ILE A 113 -13.98 -5.36 -6.49
C ILE A 113 -14.05 -4.25 -7.52
N GLN A 114 -15.21 -4.14 -8.19
CA GLN A 114 -15.44 -3.13 -9.23
C GLN A 114 -16.45 -2.07 -8.80
N ALA A 115 -16.14 -0.80 -9.01
CA ALA A 115 -17.08 0.29 -8.81
C ALA A 115 -18.08 0.37 -9.98
N GLN A 116 -19.38 0.17 -9.71
CA GLN A 116 -20.43 0.30 -10.72
C GLN A 116 -20.60 1.75 -11.18
N ALA A 117 -20.35 2.70 -10.29
CA ALA A 117 -20.38 4.14 -10.57
C ALA A 117 -19.43 4.89 -9.63
N GLY A 118 -18.84 5.98 -10.12
CA GLY A 118 -17.80 6.72 -9.40
C GLY A 118 -16.40 6.11 -9.59
N GLU A 119 -15.45 6.57 -8.77
CA GLU A 119 -14.08 6.10 -8.73
C GLU A 119 -13.58 5.97 -7.29
N PHE A 120 -12.65 5.07 -7.03
CA PHE A 120 -11.99 4.96 -5.74
C PHE A 120 -10.96 6.07 -5.55
N LEU A 121 -10.87 6.61 -4.32
CA LEU A 121 -9.73 7.41 -3.87
C LEU A 121 -8.57 6.51 -3.48
N MET A 122 -7.33 6.98 -3.63
CA MET A 122 -6.15 6.23 -3.20
C MET A 122 -5.40 6.97 -2.11
N PRO A 123 -5.38 6.47 -0.86
CA PRO A 123 -4.56 7.08 0.18
C PRO A 123 -3.06 6.90 -0.12
N ASP A 124 -2.24 7.82 0.36
CA ASP A 124 -0.77 7.75 0.27
C ASP A 124 -0.14 6.64 1.12
N VAL A 125 -0.94 6.03 1.99
CA VAL A 125 -0.59 4.88 2.81
C VAL A 125 -1.54 3.72 2.54
N LEU A 126 -1.02 2.49 2.51
CA LEU A 126 -1.87 1.31 2.62
C LEU A 126 -2.31 1.14 4.07
N SER A 127 -3.54 1.56 4.31
CA SER A 127 -4.20 1.52 5.61
C SER A 127 -5.36 0.52 5.67
N HIS A 128 -5.80 0.04 4.51
CA HIS A 128 -6.79 -1.00 4.33
C HIS A 128 -6.16 -2.09 3.48
N ASN A 129 -6.65 -3.32 3.60
CA ASN A 129 -6.15 -4.47 2.84
C ASN A 129 -6.67 -4.45 1.39
N VAL A 130 -6.40 -3.35 0.68
CA VAL A 130 -6.81 -3.13 -0.70
C VAL A 130 -5.62 -2.74 -1.56
N VAL A 131 -5.60 -3.17 -2.81
CA VAL A 131 -4.61 -2.78 -3.81
C VAL A 131 -5.34 -2.25 -5.04
N PRO A 132 -5.14 -0.98 -5.44
CA PRO A 132 -5.76 -0.48 -6.67
C PRO A 132 -5.14 -1.09 -7.91
N LEU A 133 -5.99 -1.45 -8.88
CA LEU A 133 -5.59 -1.78 -10.24
C LEU A 133 -5.90 -0.61 -11.19
N THR A 134 -7.09 -0.02 -11.03
CA THR A 134 -7.54 1.16 -11.80
C THR A 134 -8.40 2.05 -10.89
N PRO A 135 -8.80 3.26 -11.33
CA PRO A 135 -9.74 4.08 -10.57
C PRO A 135 -11.09 3.41 -10.29
N LYS A 136 -11.44 2.32 -11.00
CA LYS A 136 -12.70 1.59 -10.81
C LYS A 136 -12.53 0.16 -10.30
N VAL A 137 -11.30 -0.35 -10.17
CA VAL A 137 -11.05 -1.74 -9.82
C VAL A 137 -9.99 -1.80 -8.74
N VAL A 138 -10.30 -2.48 -7.64
CA VAL A 138 -9.36 -2.76 -6.55
C VAL A 138 -9.37 -4.26 -6.25
N LEU A 139 -8.23 -4.77 -5.79
CA LEU A 139 -8.14 -6.08 -5.14
C LEU A 139 -8.35 -5.88 -3.64
N ALA A 140 -9.23 -6.66 -3.02
CA ALA A 140 -9.51 -6.58 -1.59
C ALA A 140 -9.23 -7.91 -0.90
N ALA A 141 -8.42 -7.89 0.15
CA ALA A 141 -8.08 -9.09 0.90
C ALA A 141 -9.26 -9.59 1.73
N ASN A 142 -9.43 -10.91 1.80
CA ASN A 142 -10.47 -11.61 2.53
C ASN A 142 -11.89 -11.20 2.13
N HIS A 143 -12.07 -10.85 0.85
CA HIS A 143 -13.36 -10.56 0.24
C HIS A 143 -13.55 -11.38 -1.04
N PRO A 144 -14.78 -11.80 -1.36
CA PRO A 144 -15.08 -12.41 -2.66
C PRO A 144 -15.05 -11.34 -3.77
N ASN A 145 -14.97 -11.80 -5.02
CA ASN A 145 -15.20 -10.94 -6.17
C ASN A 145 -16.58 -10.26 -6.07
N GLY A 146 -16.69 -9.02 -6.54
CA GLY A 146 -17.97 -8.33 -6.49
C GLY A 146 -17.93 -6.91 -7.01
N THR A 147 -19.04 -6.21 -6.78
CA THR A 147 -19.19 -4.82 -7.22
C THR A 147 -19.66 -3.92 -6.08
N VAL A 148 -19.25 -2.67 -6.08
CA VAL A 148 -19.70 -1.65 -5.13
C VAL A 148 -20.54 -0.59 -5.84
N GLY A 149 -21.72 -0.33 -5.28
CA GLY A 149 -22.59 0.78 -5.67
C GLY A 149 -22.15 2.11 -5.05
N LYS A 150 -22.78 3.21 -5.47
CA LYS A 150 -22.43 4.59 -5.07
C LYS A 150 -22.36 4.79 -3.55
N THR A 151 -23.33 4.26 -2.80
CA THR A 151 -23.39 4.42 -1.33
C THR A 151 -22.21 3.74 -0.64
N ASN A 152 -21.84 2.53 -1.08
CA ASN A 152 -20.70 1.81 -0.51
C ASN A 152 -19.38 2.45 -0.93
N LEU A 153 -19.27 2.88 -2.19
CA LEU A 153 -18.08 3.59 -2.67
C LEU A 153 -17.85 4.89 -1.89
N LYS A 154 -18.91 5.67 -1.61
CA LYS A 154 -18.84 6.85 -0.76
C LYS A 154 -18.26 6.53 0.63
N LYS A 155 -18.72 5.44 1.27
CA LYS A 155 -18.23 5.00 2.58
C LYS A 155 -16.74 4.63 2.51
N ILE A 156 -16.35 3.86 1.50
CA ILE A 156 -14.96 3.44 1.27
C ILE A 156 -14.06 4.66 1.06
N ASN A 157 -14.44 5.59 0.19
CA ASN A 157 -13.68 6.79 -0.08
C ASN A 157 -13.58 7.71 1.15
N THR A 158 -14.65 7.83 1.94
CA THR A 158 -14.62 8.55 3.21
C THR A 158 -13.65 7.90 4.21
N ALA A 159 -13.61 6.56 4.27
CA ALA A 159 -12.62 5.85 5.06
C ALA A 159 -11.20 6.11 4.55
N PHE A 160 -10.95 6.08 3.24
CA PHE A 160 -9.63 6.40 2.71
C PHE A 160 -9.14 7.82 3.06
N LEU A 161 -10.05 8.81 3.12
CA LEU A 161 -9.69 10.15 3.60
C LEU A 161 -9.21 10.13 5.06
N VAL A 162 -9.93 9.42 5.95
CA VAL A 162 -9.58 9.28 7.38
C VAL A 162 -8.21 8.63 7.59
N TYR A 163 -7.81 7.75 6.68
CA TYR A 163 -6.59 6.98 6.83
C TYR A 163 -5.43 7.47 5.96
N SER A 164 -5.63 8.46 5.09
CA SER A 164 -4.55 9.17 4.40
C SER A 164 -3.63 9.87 5.41
N TRP A 165 -2.36 10.01 5.10
CA TRP A 165 -1.39 10.72 5.94
C TRP A 165 -1.23 12.16 5.51
N ASN A 166 -0.84 12.36 4.25
CA ASN A 166 -0.48 13.67 3.72
C ASN A 166 -1.31 14.01 2.48
N TYR A 167 -1.56 13.02 1.63
CA TYR A 167 -2.30 13.20 0.39
C TYR A 167 -3.12 11.96 0.05
N PHE A 168 -4.05 12.14 -0.89
CA PHE A 168 -4.71 11.06 -1.60
C PHE A 168 -4.68 11.37 -3.09
N VAL A 169 -4.81 10.35 -3.91
CA VAL A 169 -4.78 10.44 -5.37
C VAL A 169 -6.13 10.01 -5.92
N ALA A 170 -6.60 10.71 -6.94
CA ALA A 170 -7.78 10.36 -7.72
C ALA A 170 -7.49 10.68 -9.19
N ARG A 171 -7.97 9.84 -10.12
CA ARG A 171 -7.93 10.21 -11.55
C ARG A 171 -8.81 11.43 -11.80
N ASN A 172 -10.03 11.42 -11.25
CA ASN A 172 -10.92 12.58 -11.24
C ASN A 172 -11.48 12.82 -9.83
N ILE A 173 -11.05 13.91 -9.19
CA ILE A 173 -11.44 14.21 -7.81
C ILE A 173 -12.95 14.45 -7.66
N ALA A 174 -13.60 15.08 -8.64
CA ALA A 174 -15.04 15.33 -8.59
C ALA A 174 -15.83 14.02 -8.66
N THR A 175 -15.36 13.05 -9.47
CA THR A 175 -15.98 11.73 -9.57
C THR A 175 -15.73 10.88 -8.32
N ALA A 176 -14.51 10.88 -7.79
CA ALA A 176 -14.17 10.09 -6.61
C ALA A 176 -14.81 10.64 -5.31
N MET A 177 -14.97 11.96 -5.21
CA MET A 177 -15.60 12.61 -4.05
C MET A 177 -17.11 12.76 -4.19
N ALA A 178 -17.72 12.20 -5.24
CA ALA A 178 -19.14 12.35 -5.52
C ALA A 178 -20.00 11.90 -4.33
N GLY A 179 -20.84 12.81 -3.83
CA GLY A 179 -21.72 12.56 -2.69
C GLY A 179 -21.06 12.70 -1.31
N ILE A 180 -19.75 12.94 -1.21
CA ILE A 180 -19.07 13.28 0.05
C ILE A 180 -19.21 14.78 0.31
N SER A 181 -19.94 15.14 1.35
CA SER A 181 -20.16 16.55 1.72
C SER A 181 -18.93 17.19 2.35
N HIS A 182 -18.83 18.52 2.28
CA HIS A 182 -17.75 19.27 2.93
C HIS A 182 -17.66 18.97 4.45
N LYS A 183 -18.80 18.83 5.12
CA LYS A 183 -18.86 18.44 6.55
C LYS A 183 -18.24 17.06 6.80
N GLU A 184 -18.47 16.09 5.92
CA GLU A 184 -17.87 14.76 6.01
C GLU A 184 -16.36 14.81 5.79
N ILE A 185 -15.88 15.64 4.86
CA ILE A 185 -14.45 15.86 4.61
C ILE A 185 -13.77 16.45 5.85
N LEU A 186 -14.33 17.52 6.42
CA LEU A 186 -13.78 18.13 7.64
C LEU A 186 -13.78 17.16 8.83
N LYS A 187 -14.84 16.37 8.98
CA LYS A 187 -14.88 15.31 9.99
C LYS A 187 -13.78 14.27 9.76
N ALA A 188 -13.59 13.82 8.52
CA ALA A 188 -12.57 12.85 8.17
C ALA A 188 -11.16 13.38 8.46
N ALA A 189 -10.88 14.64 8.10
CA ALA A 189 -9.62 15.31 8.41
C ALA A 189 -9.36 15.41 9.91
N LYS A 190 -10.36 15.80 10.71
CA LYS A 190 -10.23 15.86 12.17
C LYS A 190 -9.91 14.48 12.77
N VAL A 191 -10.57 13.42 12.31
CA VAL A 191 -10.30 12.05 12.77
C VAL A 191 -8.88 11.62 12.38
N ARG A 192 -8.47 11.88 11.13
CA ARG A 192 -7.10 11.62 10.68
C ARG A 192 -6.08 12.30 11.59
N ASP A 193 -6.23 13.59 11.85
CA ASP A 193 -5.26 14.38 12.62
C ASP A 193 -5.14 13.87 14.06
N MET A 194 -6.26 13.48 14.69
CA MET A 194 -6.25 12.83 16.01
C MET A 194 -5.49 11.50 16.01
N ARG A 195 -5.64 10.69 14.95
CA ARG A 195 -4.94 9.39 14.81
C ARG A 195 -3.45 9.54 14.52
N ILE A 196 -3.06 10.60 13.81
CA ILE A 196 -1.66 10.95 13.63
C ILE A 196 -1.07 11.38 14.98
N ALA A 197 -1.77 12.24 15.73
CA ALA A 197 -1.33 12.72 17.03
C ALA A 197 -1.20 11.60 18.09
N SER A 198 -2.06 10.56 18.01
CA SER A 198 -1.98 9.40 18.91
C SER A 198 -0.91 8.37 18.51
N GLY A 199 -0.26 8.53 17.36
CA GLY A 199 0.74 7.57 16.85
C GLY A 199 0.17 6.24 16.33
N GLU A 200 -1.16 6.05 16.35
CA GLU A 200 -1.85 4.82 15.89
C GLU A 200 -1.44 4.44 14.47
N ILE A 201 -1.30 5.45 13.63
CA ILE A 201 -0.97 5.33 12.23
C ILE A 201 0.47 4.83 11.98
N LEU A 202 1.39 5.07 12.92
CA LEU A 202 2.81 4.73 12.74
C LEU A 202 3.17 3.32 13.20
N GLN A 203 2.35 2.69 14.06
CA GLN A 203 2.71 1.41 14.70
C GLN A 203 1.61 0.34 14.77
N GLY A 204 0.36 0.62 14.37
CA GLY A 204 -0.74 -0.33 14.52
C GLY A 204 -0.80 -1.42 13.42
N PRO A 205 -1.26 -2.65 13.75
CA PRO A 205 -1.69 -3.61 12.74
C PRO A 205 -2.82 -2.98 11.88
N LEU A 206 -2.89 -3.36 10.60
CA LEU A 206 -3.95 -2.87 9.73
C LEU A 206 -5.31 -3.20 10.35
N PRO A 207 -6.26 -2.25 10.41
CA PRO A 207 -7.64 -2.62 10.68
C PRO A 207 -8.08 -3.61 9.60
N ALA A 208 -8.73 -4.69 10.03
CA ALA A 208 -9.30 -5.64 9.09
C ALA A 208 -10.22 -4.88 8.12
N ALA A 209 -9.96 -4.99 6.81
CA ALA A 209 -10.77 -4.37 5.76
C ALA A 209 -12.28 -4.73 5.86
N ALA A 210 -12.59 -5.79 6.62
CA ALA A 210 -13.90 -6.31 6.91
C ALA A 210 -14.92 -5.26 7.40
N ASP A 211 -14.53 -4.18 8.10
CA ASP A 211 -15.52 -3.23 8.62
C ASP A 211 -16.00 -2.17 7.62
N ALA A 212 -15.22 -1.88 6.56
CA ALA A 212 -15.60 -0.92 5.53
C ALA A 212 -16.32 -1.57 4.32
N LEU A 213 -16.13 -2.87 4.13
CA LEU A 213 -16.62 -3.64 2.98
C LEU A 213 -17.76 -4.61 3.33
N LYS A 214 -18.23 -4.63 4.58
CA LYS A 214 -19.44 -5.38 4.97
C LYS A 214 -20.65 -4.83 4.18
N PRO A 215 -21.41 -5.68 3.45
CA PRO A 215 -22.71 -5.27 2.94
C PRO A 215 -23.61 -4.94 4.12
N THR A 216 -24.21 -3.76 4.11
CA THR A 216 -25.31 -3.44 5.02
C THR A 216 -26.50 -4.30 4.62
N HIS A 217 -26.71 -5.42 5.32
CA HIS A 217 -28.00 -6.08 5.31
C HIS A 217 -29.02 -5.16 5.97
N SER A 218 -29.82 -4.46 5.17
CA SER A 218 -31.14 -3.99 5.58
C SER A 218 -31.93 -3.61 4.34
N GLU A 219 -32.86 -4.47 3.94
CA GLU A 219 -34.17 -4.09 3.38
C GLU A 219 -34.93 -5.39 3.06
N THR A 220 -35.36 -6.12 4.11
CA THR A 220 -36.56 -6.95 3.99
C THR A 220 -37.73 -6.02 4.24
N GLN A 221 -38.36 -5.64 3.13
CA GLN A 221 -39.58 -4.87 3.08
C GLN A 221 -40.71 -5.63 3.78
N HIS A 222 -41.54 -4.89 4.50
CA HIS A 222 -42.89 -5.29 4.85
C HIS A 222 -43.64 -5.74 3.59
N HIS A 223 -44.22 -6.94 3.64
CA HIS A 223 -45.56 -7.24 3.16
C HIS A 223 -46.11 -8.47 3.89
#